data_AF-A0A136WFH5-F1
#
_entry.id   AF-A0A136WFH5-F1
#
_cell.length_a   1.000
_cell.length_b   1.000
_cell.length_c   1.000
_cell.angle_alpha   90.00
_cell.angle_beta   90.00
_cell.angle_gamma   90.00
#
_symmetry.space_group_name_H-M   'P 1'
#
loop_
_entity.id
_entity.type
_entity.pdbx_description
1 polymer ?
#
loop_
_entity_poly.entity_id
_entity_poly.type
_entity_poly.pdbx_seq_one_letter_code
_entity_poly.pdbx_strand_id
1 'polypeptide(L)'
;MLGHFGFSYVGFIYLVMLAVPNILWTKKQPQGYDTSFENKILLFLEKIGQALVTCTALIFQDFNLQTWSNWSWWLIASFFLMILYELWWVRYFCSQRTLADFYSSILGIPVAGATLPVIAFLLLGVYGKVIWLVLSIIILGIGHIGIHLQHYNKIKGTKK
;
A
#
# COMPACT_ATOMS: atom_id res chain seq x y z
N MET A 1 -2.40 -22.22 -7.80
CA MET A 1 -2.04 -20.96 -7.09
C MET A 1 -0.73 -20.33 -7.57
N LEU A 2 -0.07 -20.87 -8.61
CA LEU A 2 1.20 -20.32 -9.11
C LEU A 2 1.01 -19.12 -10.06
N GLY A 3 -0.20 -18.93 -10.59
CA GLY A 3 -0.54 -17.86 -11.53
C GLY A 3 -0.28 -18.23 -12.99
N HIS A 4 -0.98 -17.58 -13.89
CA HIS A 4 -0.83 -17.66 -15.34
C HIS A 4 -0.16 -16.39 -15.84
N PHE A 5 0.94 -16.54 -16.57
CA PHE A 5 1.64 -15.40 -17.14
C PHE A 5 0.75 -14.66 -18.14
N GLY A 6 0.71 -13.34 -18.01
CA GLY A 6 -0.05 -12.45 -18.87
C GLY A 6 -0.17 -11.07 -18.22
N PHE A 7 -0.43 -10.04 -19.04
CA PHE A 7 -0.51 -8.68 -18.52
C PHE A 7 -1.76 -8.47 -17.66
N SER A 8 -1.56 -7.95 -16.46
CA SER A 8 -2.63 -7.55 -15.54
C SER A 8 -2.96 -6.07 -15.68
N TYR A 9 -4.07 -5.75 -16.34
CA TYR A 9 -4.54 -4.36 -16.41
C TYR A 9 -5.09 -3.90 -15.05
N VAL A 10 -5.69 -4.79 -14.25
CA VAL A 10 -6.15 -4.47 -12.90
C VAL A 10 -4.97 -4.15 -11.98
N GLY A 11 -3.93 -4.98 -12.01
CA GLY A 11 -2.70 -4.75 -11.26
C GLY A 11 -2.01 -3.45 -11.69
N PHE A 12 -2.00 -3.16 -12.99
CA PHE A 12 -1.51 -1.88 -13.50
C PHE A 12 -2.31 -0.68 -12.96
N ILE A 13 -3.64 -0.74 -12.99
CA ILE A 13 -4.51 0.32 -12.43
C ILE A 13 -4.19 0.54 -10.95
N TYR A 14 -4.03 -0.53 -10.16
CA TYR A 14 -3.70 -0.43 -8.74
C TYR A 14 -2.34 0.23 -8.51
N LEU A 15 -1.34 -0.09 -9.34
CA LEU A 15 -0.03 0.54 -9.27
C LEU A 15 -0.09 2.02 -9.65
N VAL A 16 -0.93 2.41 -10.61
CA VAL A 16 -1.17 3.82 -10.94
C VAL A 16 -1.82 4.56 -9.77
N MET A 17 -2.85 3.97 -9.17
CA MET A 17 -3.51 4.50 -7.96
C MET A 17 -2.53 4.64 -6.80
N LEU A 18 -1.56 3.74 -6.66
CA LEU A 18 -0.48 3.93 -5.68
C LEU A 18 0.50 5.03 -6.10
N ALA A 19 0.95 5.03 -7.35
CA ALA A 19 2.05 5.88 -7.80
C ALA A 19 1.67 7.36 -7.86
N VAL A 20 0.48 7.69 -8.34
CA VAL A 20 0.02 9.08 -8.53
C VAL A 20 0.08 9.88 -7.22
N PRO A 21 -0.59 9.49 -6.13
CA PRO A 21 -0.55 10.26 -4.90
C PRO A 21 0.83 10.25 -4.25
N ASN A 22 1.56 9.12 -4.32
CA ASN A 22 2.93 9.06 -3.80
C ASN A 22 3.88 10.01 -4.55
N ILE A 23 3.77 10.15 -5.87
CA ILE A 23 4.55 11.12 -6.65
C ILE A 23 4.14 12.56 -6.33
N LEU A 24 2.85 12.82 -6.11
CA LEU A 24 2.40 14.14 -5.67
C LEU A 24 2.94 14.48 -4.27
N TRP A 25 3.09 13.48 -3.40
CA TRP A 25 3.65 13.63 -2.07
C TRP A 25 5.15 13.93 -2.07
N THR A 26 5.96 13.33 -2.95
CA THR A 26 7.40 13.65 -3.01
C THR A 26 7.67 15.13 -3.31
N LYS A 27 6.75 15.80 -4.00
CA LYS A 27 6.81 17.26 -4.26
C LYS A 27 6.22 18.12 -3.14
N LYS A 28 5.47 17.52 -2.21
CA LYS A 28 4.71 18.20 -1.15
C LYS A 28 4.94 17.54 0.22
N GLN A 29 6.18 17.16 0.50
CA GLN A 29 6.53 16.49 1.75
C GLN A 29 6.27 17.41 2.96
N PRO A 30 5.80 16.87 4.09
CA PRO A 30 5.62 17.65 5.31
C PRO A 30 6.99 18.10 5.85
N GLN A 31 7.06 19.34 6.36
CA GLN A 31 8.28 19.86 6.99
C GLN A 31 8.66 19.00 8.21
N GLY A 32 9.94 18.59 8.28
CA GLY A 32 10.48 17.78 9.38
C GLY A 32 10.46 16.26 9.16
N TYR A 33 10.24 15.78 7.93
CA TYR A 33 10.42 14.36 7.60
C TYR A 33 11.92 13.98 7.66
N ASP A 34 12.30 13.17 8.65
CA ASP A 34 13.68 12.74 8.88
C ASP A 34 13.79 11.22 8.84
N THR A 35 14.44 10.70 7.80
CA THR A 35 14.64 9.27 7.55
C THR A 35 15.93 8.72 8.16
N SER A 36 16.71 9.54 8.86
CA SER A 36 18.06 9.17 9.32
C SER A 36 18.08 8.05 10.37
N PHE A 37 16.93 7.77 10.98
CA PHE A 37 16.76 6.79 12.05
C PHE A 37 16.04 5.50 11.61
N GLU A 38 15.72 5.37 10.33
CA GLU A 38 15.02 4.19 9.81
C GLU A 38 15.87 2.93 9.95
N ASN A 39 15.24 1.82 10.36
CA ASN A 39 15.92 0.53 10.41
C ASN A 39 16.23 0.03 9.00
N LYS A 40 17.53 -0.13 8.71
CA LYS A 40 18.04 -0.57 7.39
C LYS A 40 17.46 -1.91 6.92
N ILE A 41 17.15 -2.83 7.85
CA ILE A 41 16.54 -4.13 7.50
C ILE A 41 15.09 -3.91 7.02
N LEU A 42 14.32 -3.07 7.71
CA LEU A 42 12.94 -2.77 7.30
C LEU A 42 12.91 -2.02 5.97
N LEU A 43 13.85 -1.08 5.75
CA LEU A 43 13.98 -0.35 4.49
C LEU A 43 14.32 -1.31 3.34
N PHE A 44 15.21 -2.27 3.58
CA PHE A 44 15.54 -3.29 2.60
C PHE A 44 14.31 -4.17 2.25
N LEU A 45 13.55 -4.60 3.27
CA LEU A 45 12.30 -5.35 3.06
C LEU A 45 11.26 -4.54 2.31
N GLU A 46 11.11 -3.25 2.60
CA GLU A 46 10.21 -2.37 1.88
C GLU A 46 10.61 -2.25 0.40
N LYS A 47 11.90 -1.99 0.10
CA LYS A 47 12.37 -1.83 -1.28
C LYS A 47 12.24 -3.11 -2.10
N ILE A 48 12.60 -4.25 -1.51
CA ILE A 48 12.42 -5.55 -2.17
C ILE A 48 10.94 -5.87 -2.34
N GLY A 49 10.14 -5.68 -1.28
CA GLY A 49 8.70 -5.89 -1.33
C GLY A 49 8.04 -5.04 -2.41
N GLN A 50 8.44 -3.78 -2.56
CA GLN A 50 7.91 -2.88 -3.58
C GLN A 50 8.23 -3.38 -4.99
N ALA A 51 9.48 -3.79 -5.24
CA ALA A 51 9.88 -4.36 -6.52
C ALA A 51 9.11 -5.66 -6.82
N LEU A 52 9.01 -6.57 -5.84
CA LEU A 52 8.32 -7.83 -5.97
C LEU A 52 6.82 -7.64 -6.22
N VAL A 53 6.14 -6.78 -5.46
CA VAL A 53 4.71 -6.46 -5.64
C VAL A 53 4.47 -5.83 -7.02
N THR A 54 5.32 -4.90 -7.45
CA THR A 54 5.20 -4.28 -8.78
C THR A 54 5.32 -5.31 -9.89
N CYS A 55 6.34 -6.18 -9.83
CA CYS A 55 6.52 -7.23 -10.82
C CYS A 55 5.36 -8.23 -10.80
N THR A 56 5.06 -8.79 -9.62
CA THR A 56 4.02 -9.83 -9.49
C THR A 56 2.63 -9.31 -9.84
N ALA A 57 2.29 -8.08 -9.50
CA ALA A 57 1.00 -7.48 -9.85
C ALA A 57 0.79 -7.34 -11.37
N LEU A 58 1.86 -7.20 -12.16
CA LEU A 58 1.79 -6.98 -13.61
C LEU A 58 1.85 -8.25 -14.44
N ILE A 59 2.61 -9.26 -14.00
CA ILE A 59 2.94 -10.44 -14.83
C ILE A 59 1.89 -11.55 -14.80
N PHE A 60 0.89 -11.49 -13.91
CA PHE A 60 -0.16 -12.50 -13.80
C PHE A 60 -1.52 -11.97 -14.24
N GLN A 61 -2.08 -12.54 -15.30
CA GLN A 61 -3.39 -12.13 -15.82
C GLN A 61 -4.56 -12.55 -14.92
N ASP A 62 -4.33 -13.41 -13.92
CA ASP A 62 -5.37 -13.89 -13.01
C ASP A 62 -6.07 -12.77 -12.22
N PHE A 63 -5.43 -11.61 -12.09
CA PHE A 63 -6.01 -10.44 -11.42
C PHE A 63 -7.00 -9.67 -12.30
N ASN A 64 -7.04 -9.94 -13.61
CA ASN A 64 -7.99 -9.32 -14.51
C ASN A 64 -9.41 -9.76 -14.20
N LEU A 65 -10.41 -9.00 -14.66
CA LEU A 65 -11.81 -9.37 -14.48
C LEU A 65 -12.09 -10.72 -15.13
N GLN A 66 -12.38 -11.69 -14.28
CA GLN A 66 -12.83 -13.02 -14.68
C GLN A 66 -14.36 -13.07 -14.75
N THR A 67 -14.89 -14.20 -15.21
CA THR A 67 -16.32 -14.48 -15.14
C THR A 67 -16.82 -14.33 -13.71
N TRP A 68 -17.99 -13.69 -13.58
CA TRP A 68 -18.53 -13.35 -12.27
C TRP A 68 -18.82 -14.61 -11.44
N SER A 69 -18.36 -14.61 -10.19
CA SER A 69 -18.62 -15.66 -9.22
C SER A 69 -18.65 -15.07 -7.81
N ASN A 70 -19.03 -15.87 -6.82
CA ASN A 70 -18.92 -15.46 -5.41
C ASN A 70 -17.48 -15.09 -5.02
N TRP A 71 -16.46 -15.54 -5.76
CA TRP A 71 -15.06 -15.16 -5.52
C TRP A 71 -14.76 -13.70 -5.94
N SER A 72 -15.55 -13.12 -6.83
CA SER A 72 -15.38 -11.73 -7.30
C SER A 72 -15.60 -10.70 -6.19
N TRP A 73 -16.24 -11.08 -5.07
CA TRP A 73 -16.35 -10.23 -3.88
C TRP A 73 -14.99 -9.83 -3.29
N TRP A 74 -13.96 -10.66 -3.42
CA TRP A 74 -12.60 -10.31 -3.00
C TRP A 74 -12.03 -9.13 -3.78
N LEU A 75 -12.29 -9.09 -5.09
CA LEU A 75 -11.87 -7.98 -5.94
C LEU A 75 -12.62 -6.69 -5.57
N ILE A 76 -13.93 -6.78 -5.30
CA ILE A 76 -14.74 -5.63 -4.88
C ILE A 76 -14.23 -5.06 -3.55
N ALA A 77 -13.98 -5.92 -2.56
CA ALA A 77 -13.43 -5.51 -1.28
C ALA A 77 -12.04 -4.86 -1.45
N SER A 78 -11.18 -5.46 -2.28
CA SER A 78 -9.88 -4.90 -2.64
C SER A 78 -9.98 -3.51 -3.26
N PHE A 79 -10.89 -3.33 -4.22
CA PHE A 79 -11.08 -2.05 -4.92
C PHE A 79 -11.64 -0.97 -3.99
N PHE A 80 -12.58 -1.35 -3.11
CA PHE A 80 -13.11 -0.45 -2.09
C PHE A 80 -12.01 0.09 -1.16
N LEU A 81 -11.05 -0.76 -0.75
CA LEU A 81 -9.91 -0.32 0.04
C LEU A 81 -9.00 0.66 -0.71
N MET A 82 -8.79 0.46 -2.02
CA MET A 82 -8.06 1.40 -2.85
C MET A 82 -8.77 2.76 -2.96
N ILE A 83 -10.11 2.78 -3.04
CA ILE A 83 -10.87 4.03 -3.01
C ILE A 83 -10.68 4.74 -1.66
N LEU A 84 -10.78 4.02 -0.54
CA LEU A 84 -10.55 4.60 0.78
C LEU A 84 -9.14 5.20 0.92
N TYR A 85 -8.13 4.54 0.33
CA TYR A 85 -6.76 5.04 0.25
C TYR A 85 -6.67 6.35 -0.54
N GLU A 86 -7.31 6.43 -1.69
CA GLU A 86 -7.34 7.68 -2.49
C GLU A 86 -8.07 8.80 -1.74
N LEU A 87 -9.20 8.50 -1.09
CA LEU A 87 -9.91 9.48 -0.25
C LEU A 87 -9.05 9.97 0.92
N TRP A 88 -8.24 9.09 1.51
CA TRP A 88 -7.25 9.48 2.52
C TRP A 88 -6.24 10.47 1.96
N TRP A 89 -5.73 10.23 0.74
CA TRP A 89 -4.82 11.16 0.07
C TRP A 89 -5.45 12.51 -0.25
N VAL A 90 -6.68 12.53 -0.75
CA VAL A 90 -7.41 13.78 -1.00
C VAL A 90 -7.52 14.58 0.29
N ARG A 91 -7.93 13.93 1.39
CA ARG A 91 -7.98 14.56 2.72
C ARG A 91 -6.61 15.10 3.14
N TYR A 92 -5.53 14.35 2.93
CA TYR A 92 -4.17 14.79 3.25
C TYR A 92 -3.74 16.01 2.42
N PHE A 93 -3.98 16.02 1.10
CA PHE A 93 -3.59 17.13 0.24
C PHE A 93 -4.43 18.39 0.47
N CYS A 94 -5.66 18.25 0.92
CA CYS A 94 -6.54 19.35 1.31
C CYS A 94 -6.26 19.87 2.74
N SER A 95 -5.48 19.17 3.56
CA SER A 95 -5.16 19.61 4.92
C SER A 95 -4.00 20.61 4.95
N GLN A 96 -3.65 21.04 6.16
CA GLN A 96 -2.45 21.84 6.42
C GLN A 96 -1.14 21.06 6.18
N ARG A 97 -1.23 19.76 5.82
CA ARG A 97 -0.10 18.89 5.46
C ARG A 97 0.92 18.79 6.59
N THR A 98 0.45 18.72 7.83
CA THR A 98 1.31 18.51 9.00
C THR A 98 1.71 17.04 9.13
N LEU A 99 2.77 16.75 9.90
CA LEU A 99 3.14 15.36 10.22
C LEU A 99 1.99 14.61 10.93
N ALA A 100 1.18 15.30 11.73
CA ALA A 100 0.01 14.70 12.37
C ALA A 100 -1.07 14.30 11.36
N ASP A 101 -1.25 15.08 10.29
CA ASP A 101 -2.17 14.74 9.19
C ASP A 101 -1.67 13.53 8.40
N PHE A 102 -0.35 13.42 8.19
CA PHE A 102 0.28 12.29 7.48
C PHE A 102 0.18 10.95 8.22
N TYR A 103 0.18 10.99 9.55
CA TYR A 103 0.00 9.78 10.38
C TYR A 103 -1.43 9.63 10.91
N SER A 104 -2.36 10.44 10.43
CA SER A 104 -3.75 10.37 10.88
C SER A 104 -4.36 9.01 10.54
N SER A 105 -5.02 8.41 11.54
CA SER A 105 -5.76 7.17 11.35
C SER A 105 -7.05 7.45 10.60
N ILE A 106 -7.46 6.50 9.76
CA ILE A 106 -8.83 6.39 9.24
C ILE A 106 -9.41 5.11 9.81
N LEU A 107 -10.64 5.20 10.34
CA LEU A 107 -11.38 4.07 10.91
C LEU A 107 -10.63 3.30 12.01
N GLY A 108 -9.77 3.98 12.77
CA GLY A 108 -9.00 3.34 13.85
C GLY A 108 -7.76 2.57 13.39
N ILE A 109 -7.47 2.53 12.08
CA ILE A 109 -6.26 1.88 11.55
C ILE A 109 -5.07 2.86 11.68
N PRO A 110 -4.03 2.54 12.47
CA PRO A 110 -2.85 3.38 12.57
C PRO A 110 -2.12 3.38 11.22
N VAL A 111 -1.65 4.55 10.78
CA VAL A 111 -0.97 4.74 9.49
C VAL A 111 -1.81 4.22 8.31
N ALA A 112 -3.01 4.79 8.16
CA ALA A 112 -3.96 4.37 7.12
C ALA A 112 -3.39 4.41 5.69
N GLY A 113 -2.54 5.40 5.39
CA GLY A 113 -1.87 5.52 4.10
C GLY A 113 -0.95 4.34 3.75
N ALA A 114 -0.34 3.68 4.74
CA ALA A 114 0.55 2.54 4.51
C ALA A 114 -0.20 1.19 4.55
N THR A 115 -1.23 1.10 5.40
CA THR A 115 -1.93 -0.15 5.68
C THR A 115 -3.01 -0.47 4.64
N LEU A 116 -3.77 0.52 4.18
CA LEU A 116 -4.85 0.30 3.21
C LEU A 116 -4.37 -0.34 1.90
N PRO A 117 -3.27 0.13 1.27
CA PRO A 117 -2.75 -0.53 0.07
C PRO A 117 -2.26 -1.96 0.31
N VAL A 118 -1.62 -2.21 1.46
CA VAL A 118 -1.12 -3.55 1.80
C VAL A 118 -2.28 -4.55 1.89
N ILE A 119 -3.37 -4.16 2.53
CA ILE A 119 -4.57 -5.01 2.62
C ILE A 119 -5.22 -5.14 1.24
N ALA A 120 -5.31 -4.06 0.47
CA ALA A 120 -5.91 -4.10 -0.87
C ALA A 120 -5.17 -5.09 -1.80
N PHE A 121 -3.83 -5.04 -1.85
CA PHE A 121 -3.01 -5.96 -2.63
C PHE A 121 -3.03 -7.39 -2.09
N LEU A 122 -3.16 -7.58 -0.77
CA LEU A 122 -3.37 -8.90 -0.20
C LEU A 122 -4.68 -9.53 -0.70
N LEU A 123 -5.77 -8.76 -0.66
CA LEU A 123 -7.07 -9.20 -1.19
C LEU A 123 -7.02 -9.45 -2.71
N LEU A 124 -6.25 -8.65 -3.46
CA LEU A 124 -6.02 -8.88 -4.88
C LEU A 124 -5.29 -10.21 -5.13
N GLY A 125 -4.27 -10.52 -4.31
CA GLY A 125 -3.57 -11.81 -4.32
C GLY A 125 -4.50 -13.00 -4.04
N VAL A 126 -5.42 -12.85 -3.10
CA VAL A 126 -6.47 -13.84 -2.79
C VAL A 126 -7.44 -13.98 -3.97
N TYR A 127 -7.88 -12.87 -4.57
CA TYR A 127 -8.76 -12.87 -5.74
C TYR A 127 -8.14 -13.63 -6.91
N GLY A 128 -6.93 -13.26 -7.33
CA GLY A 128 -6.21 -13.94 -8.42
C GLY A 128 -5.69 -15.33 -8.04
N LYS A 129 -5.79 -15.73 -6.76
CA LYS A 129 -5.24 -16.98 -6.22
C LYS A 129 -3.76 -17.16 -6.56
N VAL A 130 -2.99 -16.07 -6.53
CA VAL A 130 -1.56 -16.05 -6.87
C VAL A 130 -0.72 -15.90 -5.60
N ILE A 131 -0.05 -16.98 -5.21
CA ILE A 131 0.75 -17.01 -3.98
C ILE A 131 1.91 -16.02 -4.00
N TRP A 132 2.48 -15.75 -5.18
CA TRP A 132 3.61 -14.84 -5.34
C TRP A 132 3.27 -13.41 -4.93
N LEU A 133 2.08 -12.92 -5.28
CA LEU A 133 1.65 -11.58 -4.86
C LEU A 133 1.40 -11.53 -3.35
N VAL A 134 0.84 -12.59 -2.77
CA VAL A 134 0.62 -12.71 -1.32
C VAL A 134 1.94 -12.68 -0.55
N LEU A 135 2.94 -13.45 -0.98
CA LEU A 135 4.25 -13.43 -0.32
C LEU A 135 4.94 -12.07 -0.47
N SER A 136 4.86 -11.47 -1.66
CA SER A 136 5.44 -10.16 -1.95
C SER A 136 4.82 -9.07 -1.07
N ILE A 137 3.49 -9.10 -0.87
CA ILE A 137 2.78 -8.10 -0.06
C ILE A 137 3.04 -8.28 1.43
N ILE A 138 3.30 -9.50 1.91
CA ILE A 138 3.72 -9.74 3.30
C ILE A 138 5.11 -9.14 3.54
N ILE A 139 6.06 -9.36 2.62
CA ILE A 139 7.40 -8.77 2.70
C ILE A 139 7.32 -7.24 2.71
N LEU A 140 6.56 -6.66 1.77
CA LEU A 140 6.34 -5.22 1.71
C LEU A 140 5.67 -4.70 2.98
N GLY A 141 4.63 -5.39 3.47
CA GLY A 141 3.88 -5.01 4.66
C GLY A 141 4.75 -4.95 5.91
N ILE A 142 5.62 -5.93 6.12
CA ILE A 142 6.55 -5.95 7.27
C ILE A 142 7.51 -4.75 7.21
N GLY A 143 8.10 -4.46 6.04
CA GLY A 143 9.01 -3.33 5.87
C GLY A 143 8.29 -1.98 5.99
N HIS A 144 7.29 -1.76 5.15
CA HIS A 144 6.58 -0.50 4.99
C HIS A 144 5.82 -0.10 6.26
N ILE A 145 4.95 -0.97 6.78
CA ILE A 145 4.18 -0.67 8.01
C ILE A 145 5.13 -0.54 9.20
N GLY A 146 6.19 -1.35 9.26
CA GLY A 146 7.22 -1.28 10.30
C GLY A 146 7.89 0.10 10.38
N ILE A 147 8.33 0.64 9.25
CA ILE A 147 8.95 1.99 9.18
C ILE A 147 7.95 3.07 9.59
N HIS A 148 6.73 3.01 9.07
CA HIS A 148 5.73 4.01 9.40
C HIS A 148 5.33 3.98 10.89
N LEU A 149 5.29 2.80 11.52
CA LEU A 149 5.07 2.67 12.96
C LEU A 149 6.26 3.22 13.78
N GLN A 150 7.50 3.07 13.31
CA GLN A 150 8.66 3.69 13.95
C GLN A 150 8.53 5.21 13.97
N HIS A 151 8.19 5.83 12.84
CA HIS A 151 7.96 7.27 12.78
C HIS A 151 6.80 7.72 13.67
N TYR A 152 5.68 6.98 13.64
CA TYR A 152 4.53 7.28 14.50
C TYR A 152 4.89 7.24 15.99
N ASN A 153 5.62 6.21 16.42
CA ASN A 153 6.07 6.06 17.81
C ASN A 153 7.07 7.14 18.22
N LYS A 154 7.96 7.58 17.32
CA LYS A 154 8.88 8.69 17.58
C LYS A 154 8.10 9.98 17.83
N ILE A 155 7.18 10.35 16.93
CA ILE A 155 6.33 11.55 17.07
C ILE A 155 5.51 11.52 18.36
N LYS A 156 4.96 10.35 18.73
CA LYS A 156 4.19 10.19 19.98
C LYS A 156 5.08 10.22 21.23
N GLY A 157 6.30 9.70 21.15
CA GLY A 157 7.29 9.66 22.23
C GLY A 157 7.94 11.01 22.51
N THR A 158 8.10 11.90 21.52
CA THR A 158 8.63 13.27 21.71
C THR A 158 7.61 14.22 22.37
N LYS A 159 6.34 13.81 22.52
CA LYS A 159 5.28 14.59 23.18
C LYS A 159 5.14 14.28 24.69
N LYS A 160 6.06 13.52 25.28
CA LYS A 160 6.10 13.20 26.72
C LYS A 160 7.26 13.92 27.38
#